data_AF-A0A812KJG5-F1
#
_entry.id   AF-A0A812KJG5-F1
#
_cell.length_a   1.000
_cell.length_b   1.000
_cell.length_c   1.000
_cell.angle_alpha   90.00
_cell.angle_beta   90.00
_cell.angle_gamma   90.00
#
_symmetry.space_group_name_H-M   'P 1'
#
loop_
_entity.id
_entity.type
_entity.pdbx_description
1 polymer ?
#
loop_
_entity_poly.entity_id
_entity_poly.type
_entity_poly.pdbx_seq_one_letter_code
_entity_poly.pdbx_strand_id
1 'polypeptide(L)'
;MAHTAKVLKREATIRLHYVNCNTYNADFDGDEMNLHAPQDPISRMEALAIAKADQQYLVPTSGKPLRGLIQAGMNAASGDCGLRKGCCQAVGM
;
A
#
# COMPACT_ATOMS: atom_id res chain seq x y z
N MET A 1 4.22 -7.35 1.42
CA MET A 1 5.08 -6.51 0.57
C MET A 1 5.81 -5.50 1.43
N ALA A 2 7.01 -5.10 1.03
CA ALA A 2 7.81 -4.08 1.69
C ALA A 2 7.61 -2.70 1.05
N HIS A 3 7.52 -1.68 1.90
CA HIS A 3 7.35 -0.28 1.52
C HIS A 3 8.36 0.58 2.27
N THR A 4 8.74 1.70 1.67
CA THR A 4 9.58 2.70 2.36
C THR A 4 8.69 3.53 3.28
N ALA A 5 8.95 3.47 4.58
CA ALA A 5 8.21 4.25 5.57
C ALA A 5 8.60 5.74 5.48
N LYS A 6 7.58 6.62 5.46
CA LYS A 6 7.74 8.06 5.64
C LYS A 6 6.94 8.48 6.87
N VAL A 7 7.62 9.01 7.88
CA VAL A 7 6.97 9.40 9.14
C VAL A 7 6.12 10.65 8.94
N LEU A 8 4.83 10.55 9.27
CA LEU A 8 3.87 11.64 9.25
C LEU A 8 3.52 11.99 10.71
N LYS A 9 3.87 13.19 11.16
CA LYS A 9 3.82 13.57 12.59
C LYS A 9 2.41 13.83 13.13
N ARG A 10 1.39 13.94 12.27
CA ARG A 10 0.05 14.44 12.63
C ARG A 10 -1.07 13.41 12.45
N GLU A 11 -0.73 12.19 12.08
CA GLU A 11 -1.71 11.16 11.73
C GLU A 11 -1.53 9.95 12.64
N ALA A 12 -2.65 9.38 13.09
CA ALA A 12 -2.70 8.17 13.93
C ALA A 12 -2.96 6.90 13.09
N THR A 13 -3.04 7.05 11.76
CA THR A 13 -3.38 6.00 10.80
C THR A 13 -2.25 5.82 9.79
N ILE A 14 -2.14 4.62 9.22
CA ILE A 14 -1.20 4.37 8.13
C ILE A 14 -1.79 4.92 6.84
N ARG A 15 -0.96 5.62 6.08
CA ARG A 15 -1.29 6.03 4.72
C ARG A 15 -0.66 5.10 3.70
N LEU A 16 -1.53 4.43 2.95
CA LEU A 16 -1.16 3.58 1.84
C LEU A 16 -1.59 4.23 0.51
N HIS A 17 -0.74 4.09 -0.52
CA HIS A 17 -1.05 4.59 -1.85
C HIS A 17 -2.14 3.75 -2.54
N TYR A 18 -3.10 4.39 -3.22
CA TYR A 18 -4.26 3.72 -3.87
C TYR A 18 -3.89 2.59 -4.84
N VAL A 19 -2.74 2.70 -5.51
CA VAL A 19 -2.25 1.66 -6.43
C VAL A 19 -1.98 0.32 -5.71
N ASN A 20 -1.83 0.33 -4.39
CA ASN A 20 -1.59 -0.86 -3.57
C ASN A 20 -2.89 -1.48 -3.04
N CYS A 21 -4.03 -0.81 -3.15
CA CYS A 21 -5.27 -1.28 -2.53
C CYS A 21 -5.73 -2.59 -3.16
N ASN A 22 -5.61 -2.72 -4.49
CA ASN A 22 -5.93 -3.97 -5.18
C ASN A 22 -5.01 -5.14 -4.76
N THR A 23 -3.72 -4.86 -4.49
CA THR A 23 -2.78 -5.90 -4.03
C THR A 23 -3.04 -6.39 -2.61
N TYR A 24 -3.60 -5.53 -1.75
CA TYR A 24 -3.95 -5.89 -0.38
C TYR A 24 -5.44 -6.22 -0.21
N ASN A 25 -6.24 -6.08 -1.26
CA ASN A 25 -7.69 -6.15 -1.22
C ASN A 25 -8.28 -5.23 -0.13
N ALA A 26 -7.75 -4.01 -0.01
CA ALA A 26 -8.17 -3.03 1.00
C ALA A 26 -9.13 -2.00 0.40
N ASP A 27 -10.20 -1.65 1.12
CA ASP A 27 -11.27 -0.74 0.65
C ASP A 27 -11.46 0.53 1.50
N PHE A 28 -10.56 0.78 2.46
CA PHE A 28 -10.50 1.98 3.30
C PHE A 28 -11.77 2.30 4.10
N ASP A 29 -12.56 1.29 4.46
CA ASP A 29 -13.77 1.43 5.26
C ASP A 29 -13.53 1.29 6.78
N GLY A 30 -12.30 0.95 7.18
CA GLY A 30 -11.96 0.56 8.55
C GLY A 30 -10.91 -0.56 8.63
N ASP A 31 -10.46 -1.08 7.49
CA ASP A 31 -9.40 -2.10 7.43
C ASP A 31 -8.18 -1.78 8.30
N GLU A 32 -7.79 -2.81 9.06
CA GLU A 32 -6.61 -2.82 9.91
C GLU A 32 -5.45 -3.53 9.19
N MET A 33 -4.27 -2.91 9.20
CA MET A 33 -3.06 -3.50 8.61
C MET A 33 -1.92 -3.60 9.61
N ASN A 34 -1.23 -4.73 9.57
CA ASN A 34 -0.04 -4.99 10.36
C ASN A 34 1.21 -4.37 9.73
N LEU A 35 2.07 -3.80 10.56
CA LEU A 35 3.41 -3.35 10.17
C LEU A 35 4.46 -4.23 10.84
N HIS A 36 5.44 -4.68 10.07
CA HIS A 36 6.59 -5.40 10.59
C HIS A 36 7.87 -4.65 10.23
N ALA A 37 8.70 -4.38 11.23
CA ALA A 37 9.99 -3.73 11.06
C ALA A 37 11.13 -4.76 11.15
N PRO A 38 11.74 -5.17 10.01
CA PRO A 38 12.86 -6.10 10.03
C PRO A 38 14.08 -5.47 10.71
N GLN A 39 14.57 -6.12 11.75
CA GLN A 39 15.72 -5.66 12.55
C GLN A 39 17.05 -6.07 11.91
N ASP A 40 17.11 -7.28 11.34
CA ASP A 40 18.33 -7.82 10.76
C ASP A 40 18.67 -7.21 9.39
N PRO A 41 19.97 -7.05 9.07
CA PRO A 41 20.39 -6.52 7.78
C PRO A 41 20.02 -7.45 6.62
N ILE A 42 20.05 -8.77 6.84
CA ILE A 42 19.68 -9.77 5.82
C ILE A 42 18.19 -9.64 5.49
N SER A 43 17.33 -9.65 6.51
CA SER A 43 15.89 -9.50 6.33
C SER A 43 15.52 -8.14 5.70
N ARG A 44 16.28 -7.07 5.99
CA ARG A 44 16.10 -5.78 5.33
C ARG A 44 16.45 -5.85 3.83
N MET A 45 17.52 -6.54 3.47
CA MET A 45 17.91 -6.73 2.08
C MET A 45 16.88 -7.58 1.33
N GLU A 46 16.40 -8.68 1.91
CA GLU A 46 15.35 -9.51 1.32
C GLU A 46 14.05 -8.73 1.13
N ALA A 47 13.67 -7.91 2.11
CA ALA A 47 12.49 -7.06 2.02
C ALA A 47 12.61 -6.05 0.85
N LEU A 48 13.78 -5.44 0.66
CA LEU A 48 14.02 -4.45 -0.39
C LEU A 48 14.24 -5.06 -1.78
N ALA A 49 14.83 -6.25 -1.87
CA ALA A 49 15.18 -6.90 -3.13
C ALA A 49 14.05 -7.80 -3.65
N ILE A 50 13.38 -8.55 -2.78
CA ILE A 50 12.40 -9.58 -3.17
C ILE A 50 10.98 -9.11 -2.86
N ALA A 51 10.72 -8.68 -1.62
CA ALA A 51 9.37 -8.39 -1.17
C ALA A 51 8.89 -6.96 -1.49
N LYS A 52 9.72 -6.13 -2.14
CA LYS A 52 9.39 -4.73 -2.43
C LYS A 52 8.20 -4.66 -3.37
N ALA A 53 7.27 -3.76 -3.07
CA ALA A 53 6.04 -3.61 -3.83
C ALA A 53 6.25 -3.33 -5.34
N ASP A 54 7.36 -2.67 -5.70
CA ASP A 54 7.73 -2.41 -7.10
C ASP A 54 8.14 -3.68 -7.86
N GLN A 55 8.70 -4.67 -7.16
CA GLN A 55 9.08 -5.97 -7.74
C GLN A 55 7.88 -6.90 -7.91
N GLN A 56 6.74 -6.57 -7.28
CA GLN A 56 5.52 -7.36 -7.27
C GLN A 56 4.43 -6.71 -8.16
N TYR A 57 4.77 -6.44 -9.42
CA TYR A 57 3.86 -5.79 -10.36
C TYR A 57 2.83 -6.75 -10.98
N LEU A 58 3.20 -8.01 -11.21
CA LEU A 58 2.42 -9.01 -11.94
C LEU A 58 1.76 -10.02 -10.99
N VAL A 59 0.55 -10.48 -11.32
CA VAL A 59 -0.06 -11.66 -10.67
C VAL A 59 0.77 -12.90 -11.04
N PRO A 60 1.24 -13.71 -10.08
CA PRO A 60 1.97 -14.94 -10.39
C PRO A 60 1.12 -15.96 -11.17
N THR A 61 -0.18 -15.98 -10.94
CA THR A 61 -1.14 -16.89 -11.59
C THR A 61 -1.42 -16.57 -13.06
N SER A 62 -1.55 -15.29 -13.40
CA SER A 62 -2.12 -14.87 -14.68
C SER A 62 -1.25 -13.89 -15.48
N GLY A 63 -0.13 -13.42 -14.91
CA GLY A 63 0.76 -12.45 -15.55
C GLY A 63 0.11 -11.08 -15.84
N LYS A 64 -1.10 -10.83 -15.33
CA LYS A 64 -1.77 -9.53 -15.46
C LYS A 64 -1.19 -8.54 -14.45
N PRO A 65 -1.19 -7.23 -14.75
CA PRO A 65 -0.75 -6.22 -13.79
C PRO A 65 -1.70 -6.18 -12.58
N LEU A 66 -1.17 -6.37 -11.37
CA LEU A 66 -1.90 -6.21 -10.11
C LEU A 66 -2.05 -4.74 -9.71
N ARG A 67 -0.98 -3.97 -9.98
CA ARG A 67 -0.84 -2.57 -9.60
C ARG A 67 -1.35 -1.70 -10.74
N GLY A 68 -2.48 -1.04 -10.50
CA GLY A 68 -3.11 -0.13 -11.45
C GLY A 68 -3.92 0.92 -10.72
N LEU A 69 -4.23 2.02 -11.41
CA LEU A 69 -5.19 2.99 -10.91
C LEU A 69 -6.58 2.36 -10.93
N ILE A 70 -7.16 2.14 -9.76
CA ILE A 70 -8.55 1.69 -9.61
C ILE A 70 -9.51 2.90 -9.52
N GLN A 71 -10.79 2.65 -9.79
CA GLN A 71 -11.92 3.55 -10.13
C GLN A 71 -11.93 5.03 -9.68
N ALA A 72 -11.27 5.44 -8.60
CA ALA A 72 -11.10 6.86 -8.28
C ALA A 72 -10.15 7.60 -9.25
N GLY A 73 -9.19 6.90 -9.88
CA GLY A 73 -8.30 7.50 -10.89
C GLY A 73 -8.99 7.77 -12.23
N MET A 74 -10.05 7.02 -12.56
CA MET A 74 -10.82 7.18 -13.80
C MET A 74 -11.87 8.28 -13.67
N ASN A 75 -12.46 8.44 -12.47
CA ASN A 75 -13.40 9.52 -12.18
C ASN A 75 -12.72 10.84 -11.82
N ALA A 76 -11.42 10.89 -11.52
CA ALA A 76 -10.72 12.14 -11.19
C ALA A 76 -10.49 13.10 -12.38
N ALA A 77 -10.77 12.68 -13.63
CA ALA A 77 -10.82 13.60 -14.77
C ALA A 77 -12.10 14.47 -14.76
N SER A 78 -13.19 13.96 -14.16
CA SER A 78 -14.42 14.70 -13.88
C SER A 78 -14.41 15.08 -12.41
N GLY A 79 -14.00 16.31 -12.11
CA GLY A 79 -13.75 16.79 -10.75
C GLY A 79 -14.70 16.24 -9.67
N ASP A 80 -14.10 16.00 -8.51
CA ASP A 80 -14.72 15.72 -7.21
C ASP A 80 -14.75 14.23 -6.77
N CYS A 81 -13.62 13.77 -6.21
CA CYS A 81 -13.62 12.82 -5.10
C CYS A 81 -12.29 12.94 -4.33
N GLY A 82 -12.36 13.31 -3.05
CA GLY A 82 -11.25 13.83 -2.24
C GLY A 82 -9.96 12.99 -2.24
N LEU A 83 -8.91 13.54 -2.88
CA LEU A 83 -7.49 13.15 -2.85
C LEU A 83 -6.83 13.11 -1.44
N ARG A 84 -7.60 13.13 -0.35
CA ARG A 84 -7.10 13.22 1.04
C ARG A 84 -7.35 11.99 1.91
N LYS A 85 -8.13 10.99 1.49
CA LYS A 85 -8.54 9.89 2.38
C LYS A 85 -7.88 8.55 2.01
N GLY A 86 -6.60 8.42 2.37
CA GLY A 86 -5.90 7.14 2.36
C GLY A 86 -5.64 6.64 3.79
N CYS A 87 -6.66 6.62 4.65
CA CYS A 87 -6.51 6.13 6.03
C CYS A 87 -6.83 4.64 6.08
N CYS A 88 -5.83 3.78 6.29
CA CYS A 88 -6.05 2.48 6.93
C CYS A 88 -5.63 2.60 8.39
N GLN A 89 -6.43 2.05 9.30
CA GLN A 89 -6.08 2.03 10.71
C GLN A 89 -4.96 0.99 10.92
N ALA A 90 -4.01 1.32 11.79
CA ALA A 90 -2.99 0.38 12.23
C ALA A 90 -3.40 -0.12 13.61
N VAL A 91 -3.47 -1.43 13.80
CA VAL A 91 -3.37 -1.98 15.16
C VAL A 91 -1.90 -2.25 15.39
N GLY A 92 -1.34 -1.53 16.36
CA GLY A 92 0.05 -1.70 16.76
C GLY A 92 0.29 -3.03 17.47
N MET A 93 1.41 -3.65 17.14
CA MET A 93 2.30 -4.30 18.10
C MET A 93 3.69 -3.69 17.93
#